data_AF-F7K210-F1
#
_entry.id   AF-F7K210-F1
#
_cell.length_a   1.000
_cell.length_b   1.000
_cell.length_c   1.000
_cell.angle_alpha   90.00
_cell.angle_beta   90.00
_cell.angle_gamma   90.00
#
_symmetry.space_group_name_H-M   'P 1'
#
loop_
_entity.id
_entity.type
_entity.pdbx_description
1 polymer ?
#
loop_
_entity_poly.entity_id
_entity_poly.type
_entity_poly.pdbx_seq_one_letter_code
_entity_poly.pdbx_strand_id
1 'polypeptide(L)' 'MRSKRIPAEEQYRLIMECRQSGLTDHQWCVEHDIKPGTFYNWVKRLRQKGCVDLPASTGR' A
#
# COMPACT_ATOMS: atom_id res chain seq x y z
N MET A 1 -5.25 17.59 -13.54
CA MET A 1 -6.00 17.49 -12.27
C MET A 1 -5.12 16.79 -11.24
N ARG A 2 -4.92 17.36 -10.05
CA ARG A 2 -4.11 16.75 -9.00
C ARG A 2 -4.96 15.64 -8.37
N SER A 3 -4.59 14.36 -8.53
CA SER A 3 -5.30 13.27 -7.85
C SER A 3 -5.40 13.58 -6.36
N LYS A 4 -6.60 13.38 -5.78
CA LYS A 4 -6.82 13.55 -4.35
C LYS A 4 -5.78 12.71 -3.61
N ARG A 5 -5.04 13.34 -2.70
CA ARG A 5 -4.04 12.63 -1.89
C ARG A 5 -4.78 11.71 -0.93
N ILE A 6 -4.53 10.41 -1.01
CA ILE A 6 -5.03 9.45 -0.03
C ILE A 6 -4.34 9.74 1.31
N PRO A 7 -5.07 9.95 2.42
CA PRO A 7 -4.50 10.18 3.75
C PRO A 7 -3.74 8.95 4.27
N ALA A 8 -2.82 9.16 5.21
CA ALA A 8 -1.93 8.09 5.70
C ALA A 8 -2.68 6.91 6.35
N GLU A 9 -3.80 7.18 7.01
CA GLU A 9 -4.65 6.12 7.61
C GLU A 9 -5.27 5.22 6.54
N GLU A 10 -5.75 5.81 5.45
CA GLU A 10 -6.32 5.05 4.33
C GLU A 10 -5.23 4.30 3.55
N GLN A 11 -4.05 4.88 3.39
CA GLN A 11 -2.88 4.17 2.86
C GLN A 11 -2.57 2.91 3.70
N TYR A 12 -2.60 3.02 5.03
CA TYR A 12 -2.38 1.90 5.93
C TYR A 12 -3.44 0.80 5.76
N ARG A 13 -4.73 1.18 5.71
CA ARG A 13 -5.84 0.22 5.48
C ARG A 13 -5.67 -0.53 4.16
N LEU A 14 -5.38 0.17 3.07
CA LEU A 14 -5.17 -0.45 1.75
C LEU A 14 -3.97 -1.41 1.74
N ILE A 15 -2.89 -1.08 2.45
CA ILE A 15 -1.73 -1.98 2.56
C ILE A 15 -2.08 -3.24 3.37
N MET A 16 -2.88 -3.12 4.42
CA MET A 16 -3.34 -4.27 5.21
C MET A 16 -4.23 -5.19 4.37
N GLU A 17 -5.18 -4.61 3.63
CA GLU A 17 -6.08 -5.35 2.72
C GLU A 17 -5.28 -6.05 1.62
N CYS A 18 -4.35 -5.34 0.97
CA CYS A 18 -3.45 -5.92 -0.02
C CYS A 18 -2.74 -7.17 0.50
N ARG A 19 -2.20 -7.12 1.73
CA ARG A 19 -1.44 -8.24 2.31
C ARG A 19 -2.32 -9.38 2.82
N GLN A 20 -3.57 -9.10 3.18
CA GLN A 20 -4.55 -10.12 3.56
C GLN A 20 -5.25 -10.75 2.36
N SER A 21 -5.20 -10.13 1.18
CA SER A 21 -5.85 -10.61 -0.04
C SER A 21 -5.30 -11.95 -0.56
N GLY A 22 -4.08 -12.31 -0.16
CA GLY A 22 -3.35 -13.47 -0.70
C GLY A 22 -2.78 -13.24 -2.11
N LEU A 23 -3.03 -12.08 -2.72
CA LEU A 23 -2.40 -11.66 -3.98
C LEU A 23 -1.00 -11.09 -3.72
N THR A 24 -0.18 -11.03 -4.77
CA THR A 24 1.05 -10.23 -4.71
C THR A 24 0.71 -8.74 -4.67
N ASP A 25 1.59 -7.94 -4.05
CA ASP A 25 1.40 -6.47 -3.97
C ASP A 25 1.13 -5.86 -5.35
N HIS A 26 1.80 -6.37 -6.40
CA HIS A 26 1.62 -5.92 -7.77
C HIS A 26 0.24 -6.26 -8.33
N GLN A 27 -0.23 -7.51 -8.19
CA GLN A 27 -1.54 -7.93 -8.69
C GLN A 27 -2.66 -7.14 -8.03
N TRP A 28 -2.63 -7.03 -6.71
CA TRP A 28 -3.63 -6.28 -5.97
C TRP A 28 -3.68 -4.81 -6.40
N CYS A 29 -2.52 -4.19 -6.59
CA CYS A 29 -2.41 -2.82 -7.11
C CYS A 29 -3.07 -2.66 -8.48
N VAL A 30 -2.85 -3.58 -9.41
CA VAL A 30 -3.46 -3.55 -10.75
C VAL A 30 -4.97 -3.69 -10.66
N GLU A 31 -5.48 -4.60 -9.82
CA GLU A 31 -6.92 -4.81 -9.63
C GLU A 31 -7.64 -3.60 -9.01
N HIS A 32 -6.94 -2.84 -8.15
CA HIS A 32 -7.50 -1.68 -7.43
C HIS A 32 -7.19 -0.33 -8.10
N ASP A 33 -6.70 -0.33 -9.35
CA ASP A 33 -6.27 0.87 -10.09
C ASP A 33 -5.22 1.72 -9.34
N ILE A 34 -4.41 1.08 -8.49
CA ILE A 34 -3.32 1.71 -7.77
C ILE A 34 -2.03 1.44 -8.52
N LYS A 35 -1.31 2.51 -8.89
CA LYS A 35 0.03 2.35 -9.47
C LYS A 35 0.96 1.68 -8.43
N PRO A 36 1.64 0.56 -8.74
CA PRO A 36 2.52 -0.12 -7.80
C PRO A 36 3.59 0.81 -7.20
N GLY A 37 4.17 1.71 -8.00
CA GLY A 37 5.12 2.72 -7.51
C GLY A 37 4.53 3.67 -6.47
N THR A 38 3.23 4.00 -6.57
CA THR A 38 2.53 4.79 -5.56
C THR A 38 2.37 3.99 -4.27
N PHE A 39 1.97 2.72 -4.38
CA PHE A 39 1.81 1.83 -3.24
C PHE A 39 3.11 1.62 -2.46
N TYR A 40 4.22 1.29 -3.14
CA TYR A 40 5.52 1.14 -2.47
C TYR A 40 6.02 2.45 -1.83
N ASN A 41 5.69 3.60 -2.42
CA ASN A 41 5.96 4.89 -1.79
C ASN A 41 5.14 5.10 -0.51
N TRP A 42 3.89 4.64 -0.44
CA TRP A 42 3.10 4.66 0.80
C TRP A 42 3.73 3.78 1.86
N VAL A 43 4.06 2.52 1.52
CA VAL A 43 4.74 1.58 2.44
C VAL A 43 6.03 2.21 2.99
N LYS A 44 6.87 2.77 2.12
CA LYS A 44 8.13 3.42 2.52
C LYS A 44 7.87 4.59 3.48
N ARG A 45 6.92 5.47 3.16
CA ARG A 45 6.61 6.64 4.00
C ARG A 45 6.02 6.27 5.35
N LEU A 46 5.19 5.23 5.41
CA LEU A 46 4.62 4.76 6.68
C LEU A 46 5.70 4.16 7.58
N ARG A 47 6.60 3.32 7.03
CA ARG A 47 7.77 2.79 7.77
C ARG A 47 8.65 3.91 8.32
N GLN A 48 8.90 4.95 7.54
CA GLN A 48 9.71 6.11 7.97
C GLN A 48 9.07 6.94 9.08
N LYS A 49 7.74 6.99 9.14
CA LYS A 49 7.01 7.76 10.16
C LYS A 49 6.94 7.04 11.52
N GLY A 50 7.54 5.86 11.66
CA GLY A 50 7.39 5.01 12.86
C GLY A 50 5.97 4.46 13.01
N CYS A 51 5.12 4.61 11.98
CA CYS A 51 3.76 4.11 11.98
C CYS A 51 3.77 2.62 11.61
N VAL A 52 3.68 1.82 12.68
CA VAL A 52 2.97 0.53 12.77
C VAL A 52 3.68 -0.68 12.16
N ASP A 53 3.44 -1.84 12.80
CA ASP A 53 3.72 -3.22 12.38
C ASP A 53 3.11 -3.54 11.01
N LEU A 54 3.65 -2.92 9.97
CA LEU A 54 3.30 -3.19 8.58
C LEU A 54 3.71 -4.63 8.26
N PRO A 55 2.75 -5.51 7.88
CA PRO A 55 3.05 -6.92 7.60
C PRO A 55 4.12 -7.08 6.50
N ALA A 56 4.69 -8.28 6.39
CA ALA A 56 5.66 -8.57 5.33
C ALA A 56 5.02 -8.36 3.94
N SER A 57 5.83 -7.99 2.95
CA SER A 57 5.39 -7.94 1.57
C SER A 57 4.97 -9.33 1.09
N THR A 58 3.83 -9.40 0.40
CA THR A 58 3.34 -10.67 -0.16
C THR A 58 3.94 -10.85 -1.56
N GLY A 59 4.77 -11.88 -1.71
CA GLY A 59 5.37 -12.31 -2.98
C GLY A 59 6.65 -11.56 -3.35
N ARG A 60 7.73 -12.32 -3.54
CA ARG A 60 8.97 -11.88 -4.19
C ARG A 60 9.00 -12.46 -5.59
#